data_AF-A0A1E3I8W2-F1
#
_entry.id   AF-A0A1E3I8W2-F1
#
_cell.length_a   1.000
_cell.length_b   1.000
_cell.length_c   1.000
_cell.angle_alpha   90.00
_cell.angle_beta   90.00
_cell.angle_gamma   90.00
#
_symmetry.space_group_name_H-M   'P 1'
#
loop_
_entity.id
_entity.type
_entity.pdbx_description
1 polymer ?
#
loop_
_entity_poly.entity_id
_entity_poly.type
_entity_poly.pdbx_seq_one_letter_code
_entity_poly.pdbx_strand_id
1 'polypeptide(L)'
;MSDLGREDIKWLDNVDEILKAAPHLAKADIAGWKGIHCTRGGWVAARDALDAVGRELQKVGVKAIFGSSGTFDSLVLGDDDETVKGVRAKDGSVVEADLVVVATGAWTPALIDLEGQCVSKCWCFAHIQLTPEEAAELKDIPTVYNSVYGFFFEPRPDNHLLKLVNEFPGYTNFQSCQPFGSSTVQRISVPRSHADHPDDTMPQPCLEEIERLVQKTLPHLVGRELINKAICWCTDTADGEWLICEHPKWKGVVVASGDSGRTFKMLPVVGGQIADLIEDKLSDERRHAWRWRPGAGDPKGKGRPGPRALDLSEIETTWQHD
;
A
#
# COMPACT_ATOMS: atom_id res chain seq x y z
N MET A 1 16.48 -11.18 -26.88
CA MET A 1 16.28 -10.19 -25.81
C MET A 1 17.66 -9.75 -25.38
N SER A 2 18.05 -8.53 -25.73
CA SER A 2 19.33 -7.96 -25.34
C SER A 2 19.42 -7.93 -23.81
N ASP A 3 20.53 -8.46 -23.30
CA ASP A 3 20.87 -8.58 -21.89
C ASP A 3 20.69 -7.22 -21.18
N LEU A 4 19.75 -7.13 -20.25
CA LEU A 4 19.54 -5.92 -19.42
C LEU A 4 20.66 -5.73 -18.38
N GLY A 5 21.74 -6.53 -18.45
CA GLY A 5 22.88 -6.47 -17.54
C GLY A 5 22.53 -6.88 -16.11
N ARG A 6 21.43 -7.63 -15.92
CA ARG A 6 20.95 -8.09 -14.63
C ARG A 6 21.17 -9.58 -14.47
N GLU A 7 22.30 -9.94 -13.85
CA GLU A 7 22.67 -11.33 -13.53
C GLU A 7 21.74 -11.99 -12.49
N ASP A 8 20.96 -11.18 -11.77
CA ASP A 8 20.07 -11.65 -10.71
C ASP A 8 18.68 -12.07 -11.20
N ILE A 9 18.38 -11.88 -12.49
CA ILE A 9 17.13 -12.28 -13.14
C ILE A 9 17.35 -13.52 -13.99
N LYS A 10 16.57 -14.58 -13.73
CA LYS A 10 16.60 -15.82 -14.52
C LYS A 10 15.21 -16.11 -15.10
N TRP A 11 15.15 -16.37 -16.41
CA TRP A 11 13.95 -16.92 -17.04
C TRP A 11 13.82 -18.40 -16.69
N LEU A 12 12.61 -18.83 -16.36
CA LEU A 12 12.23 -20.21 -16.08
C LEU A 12 11.22 -20.65 -17.13
N ASP A 13 11.65 -21.47 -18.10
CA ASP A 13 10.86 -21.73 -19.31
C ASP A 13 9.81 -22.83 -19.14
N ASN A 14 9.90 -23.61 -18.07
CA ASN A 14 9.07 -24.77 -17.80
C ASN A 14 8.96 -25.07 -16.30
N VAL A 15 8.10 -26.03 -15.96
CA VAL A 15 7.82 -26.45 -14.58
C VAL A 15 9.07 -26.97 -13.87
N ASP A 16 9.94 -27.75 -14.54
CA ASP A 16 11.13 -28.31 -13.88
C ASP A 16 12.11 -27.22 -13.43
N GLU A 17 12.25 -26.14 -14.21
CA GLU A 17 13.05 -24.98 -13.83
C GLU A 17 12.41 -24.20 -12.67
N ILE A 18 11.08 -24.09 -12.66
CA ILE A 18 10.35 -23.52 -11.52
C ILE A 18 10.58 -24.34 -10.26
N LEU A 19 10.48 -25.66 -10.31
CA LEU A 19 10.67 -26.54 -9.16
C LEU A 19 12.10 -26.54 -8.62
N LYS A 20 13.11 -26.27 -9.46
CA LYS A 20 14.49 -26.05 -9.00
C LYS A 20 14.63 -24.78 -8.16
N ALA A 21 13.87 -23.73 -8.48
CA ALA A 21 13.88 -22.45 -7.77
C ALA A 21 12.92 -22.42 -6.57
N ALA A 22 11.80 -23.13 -6.67
CA ALA A 22 10.71 -23.17 -5.70
C ALA A 22 10.24 -24.63 -5.46
N PRO A 23 11.04 -25.46 -4.77
CA PRO A 23 10.72 -26.89 -4.58
C PRO A 23 9.40 -27.16 -3.84
N HIS A 24 8.96 -26.23 -3.00
CA HIS A 24 7.69 -26.30 -2.27
C HIS A 24 6.46 -26.40 -3.20
N LEU A 25 6.60 -26.00 -4.48
CA LEU A 25 5.54 -26.12 -5.50
C LEU A 25 5.47 -27.51 -6.15
N ALA A 26 6.22 -28.52 -5.68
CA ALA A 26 6.27 -29.85 -6.31
C ALA A 26 4.89 -30.55 -6.42
N LYS A 27 3.94 -30.19 -5.56
CA LYS A 27 2.56 -30.71 -5.58
C LYS A 27 1.56 -29.74 -6.22
N ALA A 28 2.00 -28.55 -6.63
CA ALA A 28 1.14 -27.50 -7.17
C ALA A 28 0.68 -27.83 -8.60
N ASP A 29 -0.50 -27.33 -8.99
CA ASP A 29 -0.99 -27.43 -10.36
C ASP A 29 -0.47 -26.23 -11.17
N ILE A 30 0.80 -26.30 -11.58
CA ILE A 30 1.51 -25.24 -12.31
C ILE A 30 1.79 -25.62 -13.77
N ALA A 31 0.99 -26.53 -14.33
CA ALA A 31 1.15 -26.94 -15.73
C ALA A 31 1.10 -25.73 -16.68
N GLY A 32 2.10 -25.64 -17.57
CA GLY A 32 2.22 -24.54 -18.54
C GLY A 32 2.72 -23.22 -17.96
N TRP A 33 3.02 -23.14 -16.65
CA TRP A 33 3.61 -21.94 -16.07
C TRP A 33 5.03 -21.72 -16.59
N LYS A 34 5.35 -20.44 -16.75
CA LYS A 34 6.70 -19.92 -16.97
C LYS A 34 6.95 -18.84 -15.92
N GLY A 35 8.21 -18.54 -15.62
CA GLY A 35 8.54 -17.65 -14.52
C GLY A 35 9.74 -16.77 -14.78
N ILE A 36 9.84 -15.73 -13.95
CA ILE A 36 11.04 -14.92 -13.81
C ILE A 36 11.46 -15.03 -12.34
N HIS A 37 12.67 -15.54 -12.10
CA HIS A 37 13.24 -15.62 -10.77
C HIS A 37 14.23 -14.48 -10.53
N CYS A 38 13.91 -13.61 -9.58
CA CYS A 38 14.76 -12.50 -9.14
C CYS A 38 15.44 -12.86 -7.82
N THR A 39 16.72 -13.24 -7.89
CA THR A 39 17.50 -13.74 -6.73
C THR A 39 17.85 -12.67 -5.70
N ARG A 40 17.75 -11.39 -6.05
CA ARG A 40 17.89 -10.26 -5.12
C ARG A 40 16.56 -9.74 -4.57
N GLY A 41 15.45 -10.35 -5.00
CA GLY A 41 14.13 -10.09 -4.46
C GLY A 41 13.90 -10.84 -3.15
N GLY A 42 12.82 -10.50 -2.45
CA GLY A 42 12.44 -11.16 -1.20
C GLY A 42 11.23 -10.49 -0.58
N TRP A 43 11.11 -10.59 0.72
CA TRP A 43 10.08 -9.92 1.52
C TRP A 43 10.75 -9.05 2.60
N VAL A 44 9.95 -8.20 3.25
CA VAL A 44 10.40 -7.35 4.35
C VAL A 44 9.42 -7.51 5.52
N ALA A 45 9.95 -7.63 6.73
CA ALA A 45 9.15 -7.62 7.96
C ALA A 45 8.57 -6.22 8.21
N ALA A 46 7.47 -5.92 7.51
CA ALA A 46 7.00 -4.55 7.33
C ALA A 46 6.67 -3.82 8.63
N ARG A 47 5.91 -4.48 9.51
CA ARG A 47 5.59 -3.96 10.85
C ARG A 47 6.86 -3.72 11.66
N ASP A 48 7.73 -4.71 11.74
CA ASP A 48 8.93 -4.67 12.57
C ASP A 48 9.92 -3.59 12.08
N ALA A 49 9.96 -3.33 10.76
CA ALA A 49 10.73 -2.22 10.18
C ALA A 49 10.15 -0.85 10.57
N LEU A 50 8.82 -0.67 10.55
CA LEU A 50 8.18 0.56 11.03
C LEU A 50 8.39 0.75 12.54
N ASP A 51 8.29 -0.32 13.34
CA ASP A 51 8.56 -0.29 14.78
C ASP A 51 10.02 0.06 15.08
N ALA A 52 10.96 -0.39 14.24
CA ALA A 52 12.37 0.00 14.35
C ALA A 52 12.57 1.49 14.07
N VAL A 53 11.93 2.03 13.03
CA VAL A 53 11.96 3.48 12.73
C VAL A 53 11.36 4.27 13.89
N GLY A 54 10.18 3.88 14.40
CA GLY A 54 9.52 4.56 15.52
C GLY A 54 10.39 4.61 16.78
N ARG A 55 11.04 3.50 17.13
CA ARG A 55 11.99 3.45 18.26
C ARG A 55 13.19 4.37 18.04
N GLU A 56 13.70 4.48 16.82
CA GLU A 56 14.81 5.36 16.52
C GLU A 56 14.41 6.84 16.59
N LEU A 57 13.23 7.19 16.07
CA LEU A 57 12.66 8.54 16.19
C LEU A 57 12.51 8.96 17.66
N GLN A 58 12.07 8.05 18.53
CA GLN A 58 11.99 8.30 19.98
C GLN A 58 13.36 8.58 20.60
N LYS A 59 14.40 7.81 20.24
CA LYS A 59 15.76 8.01 20.78
C LYS A 59 16.35 9.37 20.40
N VAL A 60 16.07 9.85 19.18
CA VAL A 60 16.54 11.16 18.72
C VAL A 60 15.64 12.32 19.15
N GLY A 61 14.61 12.05 19.95
CA GLY A 61 13.78 13.07 20.59
C GLY A 61 12.61 13.59 19.75
N VAL A 62 12.19 12.86 18.71
CA VAL A 62 10.98 13.21 17.94
C VAL A 62 9.75 13.10 18.84
N LYS A 63 8.94 14.15 18.84
CA LYS A 63 7.67 14.20 19.57
C LYS A 63 6.60 13.49 18.76
N ALA A 64 5.87 12.59 19.38
CA ALA A 64 4.74 11.89 18.77
C ALA A 64 3.45 12.19 19.52
N ILE A 65 2.37 12.43 18.77
CA ILE A 65 1.03 12.70 19.28
C ILE A 65 0.07 11.72 18.59
N PHE A 66 -0.75 11.02 19.37
CA PHE A 66 -1.61 9.94 18.90
C PHE A 66 -3.07 10.14 19.37
N GLY A 67 -3.96 9.27 18.91
CA GLY A 67 -5.39 9.35 19.22
C GLY A 67 -6.01 10.62 18.65
N SER A 68 -7.08 11.13 19.27
CA SER A 68 -7.79 12.33 18.81
C SER A 68 -6.90 13.57 18.69
N SER A 69 -5.88 13.69 19.56
CA SER A 69 -4.88 14.77 19.52
C SER A 69 -3.88 14.65 18.36
N GLY A 70 -3.75 13.46 17.77
CA GLY A 70 -2.90 13.18 16.61
C GLY A 70 -3.68 13.00 15.30
N THR A 71 -5.01 13.02 15.34
CA THR A 71 -5.86 12.87 14.16
C THR A 71 -6.12 14.22 13.52
N PHE A 72 -5.72 14.40 12.27
CA PHE A 72 -5.91 15.64 11.51
C PHE A 72 -7.38 16.06 11.41
N ASP A 73 -7.64 17.35 11.60
CA ASP A 73 -8.91 18.00 11.30
C ASP A 73 -8.78 19.04 10.18
N SER A 74 -7.86 19.99 10.34
CA SER A 74 -7.68 21.10 9.41
C SER A 74 -6.27 21.70 9.49
N LEU A 75 -5.84 22.40 8.42
CA LEU A 75 -4.65 23.24 8.47
C LEU A 75 -4.97 24.54 9.22
N VAL A 76 -4.02 25.05 9.98
CA VAL A 76 -4.09 26.39 10.56
C VAL A 76 -3.47 27.37 9.57
N LEU A 77 -4.28 28.24 8.98
CA LEU A 77 -3.84 29.25 8.01
C LEU A 77 -3.59 30.60 8.71
N GLY A 78 -2.66 31.38 8.18
CA GLY A 78 -2.47 32.78 8.55
C GLY A 78 -3.51 33.70 7.91
N ASP A 79 -3.40 35.00 8.18
CA ASP A 79 -4.35 36.02 7.73
C ASP A 79 -4.47 36.15 6.19
N ASP A 80 -3.51 35.60 5.44
CA ASP A 80 -3.49 35.60 3.97
C ASP A 80 -4.19 34.38 3.34
N ASP A 81 -4.74 33.46 4.15
CA ASP A 81 -5.35 32.20 3.71
C ASP A 81 -4.44 31.29 2.85
N GLU A 82 -3.13 31.58 2.80
CA GLU A 82 -2.13 30.87 1.99
C GLU A 82 -0.99 30.31 2.85
N THR A 83 -0.57 31.02 3.89
CA THR A 83 0.56 30.62 4.71
C THR A 83 0.11 29.68 5.82
N VAL A 84 0.64 28.45 5.86
CA VAL A 84 0.36 27.50 6.93
C VAL A 84 1.16 27.84 8.18
N LYS A 85 0.51 27.71 9.33
CA LYS A 85 1.06 27.93 10.68
C LYS A 85 1.06 26.67 11.54
N GLY A 86 0.50 25.57 11.04
CA GLY A 86 0.43 24.31 11.77
C GLY A 86 -0.80 23.48 11.39
N VAL A 87 -1.15 22.55 12.28
CA VAL A 87 -2.29 21.65 12.12
C VAL A 87 -3.20 21.72 13.35
N ARG A 88 -4.51 21.59 13.12
CA ARG A 88 -5.51 21.37 14.15
C ARG A 88 -5.91 19.90 14.14
N ALA A 89 -5.95 19.29 15.32
CA ALA A 89 -6.39 17.93 15.52
C ALA A 89 -7.90 17.85 15.82
N LYS A 90 -8.47 16.63 15.77
CA LYS A 90 -9.91 16.39 15.98
C LYS A 90 -10.41 16.76 17.37
N ASP A 91 -9.56 16.73 18.39
CA ASP A 91 -9.93 17.22 19.72
C ASP A 91 -9.83 18.75 19.89
N GLY A 92 -9.46 19.45 18.81
CA GLY A 92 -9.30 20.91 18.79
C GLY A 92 -7.91 21.41 19.16
N SER A 93 -7.00 20.54 19.63
CA SER A 93 -5.61 20.90 19.90
C SER A 93 -4.91 21.39 18.64
N VAL A 94 -3.92 22.27 18.82
CA VAL A 94 -3.16 22.89 17.73
C VAL A 94 -1.69 22.61 17.92
N VAL A 95 -1.04 22.17 16.85
CA VAL A 95 0.41 22.04 16.77
C VAL A 95 0.91 23.06 15.76
N GLU A 96 1.63 24.06 16.26
CA GLU A 96 2.26 25.08 15.42
C GLU A 96 3.52 24.53 14.76
N ALA A 97 3.74 24.89 13.49
CA ALA A 97 4.91 24.47 12.72
C ALA A 97 5.16 25.44 11.54
N ASP A 98 6.43 25.60 11.18
CA ASP A 98 6.85 26.34 9.98
C ASP A 98 6.59 25.56 8.68
N LEU A 99 6.52 24.23 8.78
CA LEU A 99 6.31 23.31 7.67
C LEU A 99 5.44 22.12 8.12
N VAL A 100 4.48 21.73 7.28
CA VAL A 100 3.63 20.54 7.46
C VAL A 100 3.86 19.57 6.32
N VAL A 101 4.21 18.32 6.65
CA VAL A 101 4.29 17.21 5.68
C VAL A 101 3.06 16.34 5.80
N VAL A 102 2.25 16.27 4.74
CA VAL A 102 1.04 15.44 4.65
C VAL A 102 1.40 14.08 4.07
N ALA A 103 1.79 13.15 4.96
CA ALA A 103 2.16 11.77 4.63
C ALA A 103 1.10 10.75 5.08
N THR A 104 -0.18 11.05 4.82
CA THR A 104 -1.34 10.30 5.34
C THR A 104 -1.83 9.19 4.41
N GLY A 105 -1.01 8.75 3.44
CA GLY A 105 -1.30 7.63 2.54
C GLY A 105 -2.70 7.68 1.93
N ALA A 106 -3.47 6.59 2.08
CA ALA A 106 -4.83 6.46 1.56
C ALA A 106 -5.86 7.46 2.11
N TRP A 107 -5.59 8.11 3.24
CA TRP A 107 -6.49 9.13 3.76
C TRP A 107 -6.27 10.51 3.13
N THR A 108 -5.11 10.75 2.51
CA THR A 108 -4.74 12.07 1.96
C THR A 108 -5.84 12.73 1.12
N PRO A 109 -6.44 12.08 0.09
CA PRO A 109 -7.49 12.72 -0.71
C PRO A 109 -8.79 13.01 0.06
N ALA A 110 -9.03 12.35 1.21
CA ALA A 110 -10.18 12.62 2.07
C ALA A 110 -9.90 13.71 3.12
N LEU A 111 -8.62 14.01 3.40
CA LEU A 111 -8.22 15.02 4.39
C LEU A 111 -7.96 16.39 3.75
N ILE A 112 -7.29 16.42 2.59
CA ILE A 112 -7.00 17.64 1.81
C ILE A 112 -7.43 17.45 0.36
N ASP A 113 -7.95 18.50 -0.28
CA ASP A 113 -8.41 18.42 -1.66
C ASP A 113 -7.21 18.22 -2.61
N LEU A 114 -7.13 17.02 -3.20
CA LEU A 114 -6.11 16.67 -4.19
C LEU A 114 -6.58 16.82 -5.63
N GLU A 115 -7.73 17.45 -5.88
CA GLU A 115 -8.27 17.71 -7.23
C GLU A 115 -8.37 16.44 -8.09
N GLY A 116 -8.75 15.31 -7.46
CA GLY A 116 -8.90 14.01 -8.12
C GLY A 116 -7.59 13.33 -8.56
N GLN A 117 -6.43 13.81 -8.13
CA GLN A 117 -5.13 13.22 -8.49
C GLN A 117 -4.89 11.82 -7.90
N CYS A 118 -5.50 11.53 -6.76
CA CYS A 118 -5.30 10.29 -6.02
C CYS A 118 -6.65 9.60 -5.76
N VAL A 119 -6.73 8.30 -6.06
CA VAL A 119 -7.91 7.47 -5.76
C VAL A 119 -7.50 6.36 -4.80
N SER A 120 -8.07 6.40 -3.61
CA SER A 120 -7.79 5.41 -2.58
C SER A 120 -8.51 4.10 -2.86
N LYS A 121 -7.79 2.99 -2.72
CA LYS A 121 -8.30 1.64 -2.97
C LYS A 121 -7.79 0.68 -1.91
N CYS A 122 -8.46 -0.45 -1.72
CA CYS A 122 -8.03 -1.50 -0.83
C CYS A 122 -7.74 -2.83 -1.53
N TRP A 123 -6.86 -3.63 -0.91
CA TRP A 123 -6.49 -5.00 -1.27
C TRP A 123 -6.69 -5.93 -0.08
N CYS A 124 -6.98 -7.19 -0.36
CA CYS A 124 -7.36 -8.15 0.66
C CYS A 124 -6.21 -9.09 0.99
N PHE A 125 -6.10 -9.49 2.25
CA PHE A 125 -5.19 -10.54 2.66
C PHE A 125 -5.78 -11.38 3.78
N ALA A 126 -5.38 -12.64 3.83
CA ALA A 126 -5.70 -13.56 4.92
C ALA A 126 -4.45 -14.30 5.35
N HIS A 127 -4.57 -15.03 6.46
CA HIS A 127 -3.51 -15.89 6.96
C HIS A 127 -3.97 -17.32 7.15
N ILE A 128 -3.04 -18.26 7.02
CA ILE A 128 -3.17 -19.61 7.54
C ILE A 128 -2.18 -19.76 8.69
N GLN A 129 -2.63 -20.30 9.82
CA GLN A 129 -1.75 -20.74 10.90
C GLN A 129 -1.15 -22.10 10.52
N LEU A 130 0.18 -22.15 10.38
CA LEU A 130 0.91 -23.39 10.13
C LEU A 130 1.35 -24.04 11.44
N THR A 131 1.55 -25.37 11.42
CA THR A 131 2.34 -26.03 12.46
C THR A 131 3.83 -25.69 12.29
N PRO A 132 4.66 -25.90 13.32
CA PRO A 132 6.12 -25.70 13.19
C PRO A 132 6.75 -26.54 12.07
N GLU A 133 6.26 -27.76 11.85
CA GLU A 133 6.74 -28.65 10.79
C GLU A 133 6.39 -28.11 9.40
N GLU A 134 5.13 -27.70 9.20
CA GLU A 134 4.68 -27.07 7.95
C GLU A 134 5.45 -25.77 7.66
N ALA A 135 5.68 -24.96 8.70
CA ALA A 135 6.43 -23.72 8.56
C ALA A 135 7.91 -23.97 8.19
N ALA A 136 8.51 -25.02 8.73
CA ALA A 136 9.87 -25.42 8.39
C ALA A 136 10.00 -25.86 6.92
N GLU A 137 8.97 -26.51 6.34
CA GLU A 137 8.95 -26.87 4.91
C GLU A 137 8.85 -25.65 3.99
N LEU A 138 8.30 -24.54 4.47
CA LEU A 138 8.14 -23.28 3.73
C LEU A 138 9.17 -22.22 4.10
N LYS A 139 10.19 -22.56 4.90
CA LYS A 139 11.26 -21.64 5.28
C LYS A 139 12.17 -21.34 4.08
N ASP A 140 12.61 -20.09 3.96
CA ASP A 140 13.54 -19.59 2.94
C ASP A 140 13.05 -19.78 1.49
N ILE A 141 11.74 -20.00 1.29
CA ILE A 141 11.15 -20.07 -0.05
C ILE A 141 11.17 -18.69 -0.72
N PRO A 142 11.32 -18.63 -2.06
CA PRO A 142 11.14 -17.37 -2.76
C PRO A 142 9.69 -16.88 -2.64
N THR A 143 9.49 -15.56 -2.67
CA THR A 143 8.16 -14.98 -2.87
C THR A 143 7.57 -15.48 -4.18
N VAL A 144 6.40 -16.12 -4.11
CA VAL A 144 5.67 -16.61 -5.29
C VAL A 144 4.61 -15.59 -5.65
N TYR A 145 4.66 -15.05 -6.86
CA TYR A 145 3.66 -14.14 -7.41
C TYR A 145 3.16 -14.66 -8.75
N ASN A 146 1.84 -14.63 -8.94
CA ASN A 146 1.18 -14.86 -10.21
C ASN A 146 0.07 -13.82 -10.40
N SER A 147 0.12 -13.06 -11.49
CA SER A 147 -0.80 -11.95 -11.75
C SER A 147 -2.27 -12.35 -11.93
N VAL A 148 -2.58 -13.64 -12.02
CA VAL A 148 -3.96 -14.17 -12.12
C VAL A 148 -4.49 -14.64 -10.76
N TYR A 149 -3.61 -15.08 -9.86
CA TYR A 149 -4.02 -15.73 -8.61
C TYR A 149 -3.68 -14.90 -7.37
N GLY A 150 -2.54 -14.22 -7.35
CA GLY A 150 -2.03 -13.57 -6.15
C GLY A 150 -0.61 -13.98 -5.79
N PHE A 151 -0.27 -13.77 -4.52
CA PHE A 151 1.06 -14.06 -4.02
C PHE A 151 1.09 -14.45 -2.53
N PHE A 152 2.20 -15.09 -2.16
CA PHE A 152 2.58 -15.38 -0.79
C PHE A 152 4.12 -15.41 -0.69
N PHE A 153 4.60 -15.40 0.54
CA PHE A 153 6.02 -15.54 0.89
C PHE A 153 6.12 -16.48 2.09
N GLU A 154 7.35 -16.76 2.55
CA GLU A 154 7.58 -17.67 3.68
C GLU A 154 6.77 -17.26 4.93
N PRO A 155 6.36 -18.23 5.76
CA PRO A 155 5.64 -17.94 6.99
C PRO A 155 6.52 -17.16 7.97
N ARG A 156 5.88 -16.34 8.80
CA ARG A 156 6.61 -15.52 9.77
C ARG A 156 7.36 -16.42 10.79
N PRO A 157 8.66 -16.18 11.05
CA PRO A 157 9.46 -17.09 11.88
C PRO A 157 8.99 -17.28 13.33
N ASP A 158 8.35 -16.26 13.92
CA ASP A 158 7.97 -16.25 15.34
C ASP A 158 6.61 -16.89 15.64
N ASN A 159 5.65 -16.80 14.71
CA ASN A 159 4.27 -17.24 14.93
C ASN A 159 3.72 -18.13 13.81
N HIS A 160 4.50 -18.39 12.76
CA HIS A 160 4.19 -19.35 11.70
C HIS A 160 2.93 -19.00 10.90
N LEU A 161 2.56 -17.71 10.88
CA LEU A 161 1.50 -17.21 10.02
C LEU A 161 2.00 -17.11 8.58
N LEU A 162 1.34 -17.84 7.68
CA LEU A 162 1.51 -17.71 6.24
C LEU A 162 0.52 -16.67 5.71
N LYS A 163 1.03 -15.57 5.15
CA LYS A 163 0.19 -14.53 4.54
C LYS A 163 -0.11 -14.85 3.07
N LEU A 164 -1.38 -14.75 2.69
CA LEU A 164 -1.89 -14.96 1.34
C LEU A 164 -2.63 -13.72 0.86
N VAL A 165 -2.43 -13.36 -0.41
CA VAL A 165 -2.97 -12.14 -1.01
C VAL A 165 -3.49 -12.49 -2.40
N ASN A 166 -4.72 -12.12 -2.74
CA ASN A 166 -5.25 -12.22 -4.11
C ASN A 166 -4.79 -11.04 -4.97
N GLU A 167 -4.68 -11.24 -6.29
CA GLU A 167 -4.35 -10.17 -7.23
C GLU A 167 -5.60 -9.66 -7.95
N PHE A 168 -5.92 -8.37 -7.77
CA PHE A 168 -7.03 -7.72 -8.45
C PHE A 168 -6.83 -6.19 -8.50
N PRO A 169 -7.63 -5.42 -9.26
CA PRO A 169 -7.47 -3.96 -9.41
C PRO A 169 -7.68 -3.11 -8.15
N GLY A 170 -8.08 -3.71 -7.03
CA GLY A 170 -8.47 -3.05 -5.78
C GLY A 170 -9.95 -2.65 -5.74
N TYR A 171 -10.45 -2.35 -4.54
CA TYR A 171 -11.80 -1.80 -4.34
C TYR A 171 -11.78 -0.36 -3.81
N THR A 172 -12.72 0.47 -4.26
CA THR A 172 -12.95 1.82 -3.69
C THR A 172 -14.02 1.77 -2.59
N ASN A 173 -14.17 2.87 -1.84
CA ASN A 173 -15.30 3.09 -0.93
C ASN A 173 -15.77 4.54 -1.06
N PHE A 174 -16.50 4.83 -2.13
CA PHE A 174 -16.95 6.18 -2.45
C PHE A 174 -18.00 6.68 -1.47
N GLN A 175 -17.64 7.72 -0.71
CA GLN A 175 -18.48 8.40 0.26
C GLN A 175 -18.59 9.89 -0.09
N SER A 176 -19.63 10.54 0.43
CA SER A 176 -19.73 12.01 0.42
C SER A 176 -18.74 12.58 1.44
N CYS A 177 -17.75 13.34 0.98
CA CYS A 177 -16.69 13.90 1.81
C CYS A 177 -16.34 15.32 1.34
N GLN A 178 -16.09 16.22 2.28
CA GLN A 178 -15.54 17.55 1.97
C GLN A 178 -14.15 17.65 2.57
N PRO A 179 -13.09 17.39 1.79
CA PRO A 179 -11.72 17.53 2.28
C PRO A 179 -11.40 19.01 2.52
N PHE A 180 -10.43 19.28 3.38
CA PHE A 180 -9.97 20.65 3.63
C PHE A 180 -9.50 21.29 2.32
N GLY A 181 -9.92 22.54 2.07
CA GLY A 181 -9.65 23.28 0.83
C GLY A 181 -10.73 23.15 -0.24
N SER A 182 -11.61 22.14 -0.17
CA SER A 182 -12.75 22.03 -1.09
C SER A 182 -13.89 22.96 -0.70
N SER A 183 -14.45 23.66 -1.68
CA SER A 183 -15.64 24.51 -1.50
C SER A 183 -16.96 23.74 -1.51
N THR A 184 -16.95 22.47 -1.94
CA THR A 184 -18.15 21.63 -2.07
C THR A 184 -17.91 20.23 -1.51
N VAL A 185 -19.00 19.54 -1.18
CA VAL A 185 -18.97 18.10 -0.89
C VAL A 185 -18.69 17.37 -2.20
N GLN A 186 -17.68 16.50 -2.16
CA GLN A 186 -17.24 15.68 -3.29
C GLN A 186 -17.56 14.20 -3.02
N ARG A 187 -17.56 13.39 -4.08
CA ARG A 187 -17.65 11.93 -3.96
C ARG A 187 -16.24 11.35 -4.05
N ILE A 188 -15.68 10.95 -2.91
CA ILE A 188 -14.28 10.52 -2.77
C ILE A 188 -14.25 9.11 -2.21
N SER A 189 -13.30 8.29 -2.67
CA SER A 189 -13.05 6.98 -2.06
C SER A 189 -12.38 7.18 -0.69
N VAL A 190 -13.13 6.97 0.39
CA VAL A 190 -12.67 7.17 1.78
C VAL A 190 -12.34 5.81 2.38
N PRO A 191 -11.13 5.60 2.95
CA PRO A 191 -10.77 4.32 3.55
C PRO A 191 -11.77 3.87 4.62
N ARG A 192 -12.31 2.64 4.50
CA ARG A 192 -12.95 1.92 5.62
C ARG A 192 -11.85 1.23 6.40
N SER A 193 -11.47 1.85 7.51
CA SER A 193 -10.33 1.44 8.31
C SER A 193 -10.64 0.18 9.13
N HIS A 194 -9.91 -0.92 8.89
CA HIS A 194 -10.01 -2.11 9.75
C HIS A 194 -9.50 -1.84 11.17
N ALA A 195 -8.71 -0.79 11.41
CA ALA A 195 -8.32 -0.40 12.77
C ALA A 195 -9.49 0.23 13.55
N ASP A 196 -10.39 0.93 12.86
CA ASP A 196 -11.60 1.53 13.47
C ASP A 196 -12.78 0.55 13.48
N HIS A 197 -12.75 -0.45 12.58
CA HIS A 197 -13.75 -1.51 12.43
C HIS A 197 -13.07 -2.89 12.44
N PRO A 198 -12.56 -3.34 13.61
CA PRO A 198 -11.77 -4.57 13.70
C PRO A 198 -12.57 -5.85 13.41
N ASP A 199 -13.89 -5.79 13.49
CA ASP A 199 -14.78 -6.91 13.17
C ASP A 199 -15.01 -7.05 11.67
N ASP A 200 -14.75 -6.01 10.86
CA ASP A 200 -14.80 -6.10 9.40
C ASP A 200 -13.78 -7.13 8.88
N THR A 201 -14.08 -7.79 7.78
CA THR A 201 -13.18 -8.78 7.17
C THR A 201 -12.75 -8.39 5.76
N MET A 202 -13.18 -9.14 4.75
CA MET A 202 -12.93 -8.88 3.33
C MET A 202 -14.11 -9.35 2.49
N PRO A 203 -14.32 -8.81 1.28
CA PRO A 203 -15.38 -9.28 0.40
C PRO A 203 -15.23 -10.75 0.02
N GLN A 204 -16.36 -11.47 -0.03
CA GLN A 204 -16.41 -12.91 -0.37
C GLN A 204 -15.64 -13.29 -1.66
N PRO A 205 -15.72 -12.54 -2.77
CA PRO A 205 -14.92 -12.87 -3.96
C PRO A 205 -13.40 -12.89 -3.72
N CYS A 206 -12.88 -12.02 -2.83
CA CYS A 206 -11.46 -12.03 -2.49
C CYS A 206 -11.07 -13.26 -1.67
N LEU A 207 -11.96 -13.73 -0.80
CA LEU A 207 -11.76 -14.96 -0.05
C LEU A 207 -11.65 -16.15 -1.01
N GLU A 208 -12.58 -16.26 -1.96
CA GLU A 208 -12.59 -17.31 -2.99
C GLU A 208 -11.33 -17.27 -3.87
N GLU A 209 -10.84 -16.08 -4.21
CA GLU A 209 -9.59 -15.92 -4.97
C GLU A 209 -8.36 -16.36 -4.15
N ILE A 210 -8.32 -16.08 -2.84
CA ILE A 210 -7.26 -16.57 -1.95
C ILE A 210 -7.33 -18.11 -1.83
N GLU A 211 -8.52 -18.68 -1.68
CA GLU A 211 -8.70 -20.14 -1.66
C GLU A 211 -8.24 -20.78 -2.97
N ARG A 212 -8.53 -20.13 -4.11
CA ARG A 212 -8.06 -20.56 -5.43
C ARG A 212 -6.54 -20.48 -5.56
N LEU A 213 -5.89 -19.45 -4.99
CA LEU A 213 -4.43 -19.37 -4.90
C LEU A 213 -3.87 -20.56 -4.11
N VAL A 214 -4.43 -20.86 -2.94
CA VAL A 214 -4.03 -22.01 -2.10
C VAL A 214 -4.23 -23.32 -2.86
N GLN A 215 -5.39 -23.52 -3.50
CA GLN A 215 -5.68 -24.71 -4.30
C GLN A 215 -4.64 -24.91 -5.41
N LYS A 216 -4.24 -23.82 -6.08
CA LYS A 216 -3.31 -23.86 -7.21
C LYS A 216 -1.87 -24.14 -6.77
N THR A 217 -1.45 -23.58 -5.63
CA THR A 217 -0.02 -23.50 -5.25
C THR A 217 0.36 -24.32 -4.02
N LEU A 218 -0.55 -24.49 -3.06
CA LEU A 218 -0.32 -25.15 -1.76
C LEU A 218 -1.47 -26.14 -1.46
N PRO A 219 -1.68 -27.18 -2.29
CA PRO A 219 -2.88 -28.03 -2.19
C PRO A 219 -3.01 -28.81 -0.88
N HIS A 220 -1.91 -29.00 -0.15
CA HIS A 220 -1.91 -29.64 1.18
C HIS A 220 -2.55 -28.75 2.27
N LEU A 221 -2.74 -27.45 2.00
CA LEU A 221 -3.40 -26.50 2.89
C LEU A 221 -4.86 -26.22 2.49
N VAL A 222 -5.40 -26.88 1.45
CA VAL A 222 -6.80 -26.71 1.04
C VAL A 222 -7.74 -27.10 2.18
N GLY A 223 -8.74 -26.26 2.44
CA GLY A 223 -9.71 -26.44 3.53
C GLY A 223 -9.22 -25.98 4.90
N ARG A 224 -7.99 -25.44 5.00
CA ARG A 224 -7.53 -24.78 6.23
C ARG A 224 -8.29 -23.48 6.45
N GLU A 225 -8.52 -23.16 7.73
CA GLU A 225 -9.19 -21.91 8.11
C GLU A 225 -8.34 -20.69 7.73
N LEU A 226 -8.97 -19.75 7.04
CA LEU A 226 -8.41 -18.43 6.76
C LEU A 226 -8.76 -17.48 7.91
N ILE A 227 -7.74 -17.07 8.65
CA ILE A 227 -7.82 -16.18 9.83
C ILE A 227 -7.24 -14.79 9.51
N ASN A 228 -7.47 -13.81 10.39
CA ASN A 228 -6.96 -12.45 10.27
C ASN A 228 -7.23 -11.85 8.87
N LYS A 229 -8.47 -12.02 8.42
CA LYS A 229 -8.99 -11.56 7.14
C LYS A 229 -9.19 -10.05 7.22
N ALA A 230 -8.50 -9.30 6.37
CA ALA A 230 -8.57 -7.85 6.42
C ALA A 230 -8.29 -7.21 5.05
N ILE A 231 -8.66 -5.93 4.95
CA ILE A 231 -8.34 -5.06 3.83
C ILE A 231 -7.21 -4.07 4.19
N CYS A 232 -6.35 -3.76 3.22
CA CYS A 232 -5.24 -2.80 3.32
C CYS A 232 -5.39 -1.71 2.28
N TRP A 233 -5.26 -0.45 2.68
CA TRP A 233 -5.50 0.70 1.82
C TRP A 233 -4.22 1.33 1.26
N CYS A 234 -4.29 1.74 0.00
CA CYS A 234 -3.29 2.56 -0.69
C CYS A 234 -3.99 3.67 -1.47
N THR A 235 -3.24 4.61 -2.06
CA THR A 235 -3.80 5.60 -2.99
C THR A 235 -3.03 5.65 -4.30
N ASP A 236 -3.76 5.50 -5.40
CA ASP A 236 -3.20 5.47 -6.74
C ASP A 236 -3.24 6.86 -7.37
N THR A 237 -2.13 7.31 -7.92
CA THR A 237 -2.10 8.36 -8.95
C THR A 237 -2.37 7.72 -10.32
N ALA A 238 -2.78 8.53 -11.31
CA ALA A 238 -3.07 8.03 -12.65
C ALA A 238 -1.87 7.31 -13.29
N ASP A 239 -0.67 7.88 -13.18
CA ASP A 239 0.58 7.35 -13.75
C ASP A 239 1.35 6.42 -12.79
N GLY A 240 0.83 6.19 -11.58
CA GLY A 240 1.46 5.40 -10.53
C GLY A 240 2.72 6.02 -9.92
N GLU A 241 3.12 7.21 -10.35
CA GLU A 241 4.25 7.93 -9.78
C GLU A 241 3.83 8.58 -8.45
N TRP A 242 4.78 8.85 -7.56
CA TRP A 242 4.47 9.52 -6.30
C TRP A 242 3.84 10.91 -6.49
N LEU A 243 3.12 11.38 -5.48
CA LEU A 243 2.75 12.78 -5.32
C LEU A 243 3.57 13.35 -4.16
N ILE A 244 4.78 13.82 -4.48
CA ILE A 244 5.74 14.41 -3.54
C ILE A 244 6.08 15.81 -4.06
N CYS A 245 5.36 16.81 -3.54
CA CYS A 245 5.48 18.19 -3.98
C CYS A 245 5.01 19.17 -2.90
N GLU A 246 5.40 20.43 -3.05
CA GLU A 246 4.75 21.51 -2.31
C GLU A 246 3.30 21.70 -2.80
N HIS A 247 2.40 22.08 -1.89
CA HIS A 247 1.02 22.39 -2.25
C HIS A 247 0.98 23.73 -3.02
N PRO A 248 0.29 23.82 -4.17
CA PRO A 248 0.36 25.01 -5.03
C PRO A 248 -0.24 26.27 -4.40
N LYS A 249 -1.19 26.11 -3.47
CA LYS A 249 -1.86 27.21 -2.77
C LYS A 249 -1.29 27.47 -1.37
N TRP A 250 -0.87 26.43 -0.66
CA TRP A 250 -0.59 26.51 0.76
C TRP A 250 0.92 26.50 1.01
N LYS A 251 1.48 27.67 1.27
CA LYS A 251 2.91 27.84 1.57
C LYS A 251 3.23 27.13 2.88
N GLY A 252 4.30 26.34 2.88
CA GLY A 252 4.69 25.53 4.03
C GLY A 252 4.00 24.16 4.10
N VAL A 253 3.33 23.70 3.03
CA VAL A 253 2.77 22.34 2.95
C VAL A 253 3.51 21.53 1.91
N VAL A 254 4.01 20.36 2.31
CA VAL A 254 4.49 19.32 1.40
C VAL A 254 3.52 18.15 1.45
N VAL A 255 2.99 17.76 0.29
CA VAL A 255 2.23 16.52 0.13
C VAL A 255 3.21 15.40 -0.17
N ALA A 256 3.11 14.27 0.55
CA ALA A 256 3.92 13.08 0.34
C ALA A 256 3.02 11.83 0.30
N SER A 257 2.40 11.59 -0.84
CA SER A 257 1.37 10.56 -1.04
C SER A 257 1.49 9.91 -2.43
N GLY A 258 0.41 9.32 -2.95
CA GLY A 258 0.41 8.67 -4.27
C GLY A 258 1.24 7.38 -4.29
N ASP A 259 1.23 6.63 -3.19
CA ASP A 259 2.07 5.45 -2.97
C ASP A 259 1.84 4.33 -4.01
N SER A 260 0.67 4.35 -4.65
CA SER A 260 0.27 3.48 -5.75
C SER A 260 0.51 1.98 -5.49
N GLY A 261 0.37 1.58 -4.21
CA GLY A 261 0.48 0.20 -3.71
C GLY A 261 1.82 -0.48 -3.93
N ARG A 262 2.87 0.30 -4.20
CA ARG A 262 4.20 -0.24 -4.53
C ARG A 262 5.35 0.35 -3.73
N THR A 263 5.03 1.14 -2.70
CA THR A 263 6.01 2.04 -2.07
C THR A 263 6.61 1.53 -0.76
N PHE A 264 6.09 0.46 -0.14
CA PHE A 264 6.68 -0.03 1.13
C PHE A 264 8.17 -0.39 0.99
N LYS A 265 8.59 -0.94 -0.17
CA LYS A 265 10.00 -1.23 -0.48
C LYS A 265 10.92 0.00 -0.44
N MET A 266 10.33 1.19 -0.49
CA MET A 266 11.02 2.48 -0.51
C MET A 266 11.10 3.12 0.88
N LEU A 267 10.59 2.47 1.93
CA LEU A 267 10.66 2.94 3.33
C LEU A 267 12.05 3.47 3.72
N PRO A 268 13.19 2.81 3.38
CA PRO A 268 14.51 3.30 3.79
C PRO A 268 14.97 4.59 3.10
N VAL A 269 14.37 4.96 1.96
CA VAL A 269 14.90 6.05 1.09
C VAL A 269 13.91 7.19 0.86
N VAL A 270 12.60 6.94 1.00
CA VAL A 270 11.55 7.94 0.68
C VAL A 270 11.66 9.19 1.55
N GLY A 271 11.99 9.05 2.84
CA GLY A 271 12.15 10.19 3.75
C GLY A 271 13.27 11.14 3.29
N GLY A 272 14.37 10.60 2.77
CA GLY A 272 15.45 11.41 2.20
C GLY A 272 15.01 12.17 0.95
N GLN A 273 14.15 11.59 0.12
CA GLN A 273 13.60 12.27 -1.05
C GLN A 273 12.65 13.43 -0.69
N ILE A 274 11.88 13.27 0.40
CA ILE A 274 11.03 14.34 0.93
C ILE A 274 11.89 15.46 1.52
N ALA A 275 12.97 15.12 2.26
CA ALA A 275 13.92 16.10 2.75
C ALA A 275 14.62 16.85 1.61
N ASP A 276 15.06 16.15 0.56
CA ASP A 276 15.64 16.77 -0.64
C ASP A 276 14.66 17.73 -1.32
N LEU A 277 13.34 17.43 -1.34
CA LEU A 277 12.34 18.37 -1.84
C LEU A 277 12.30 19.64 -0.99
N ILE A 278 12.20 19.48 0.34
CA ILE A 278 12.10 20.58 1.31
C ILE A 278 13.33 21.49 1.27
N GLU A 279 14.52 20.91 1.08
CA GLU A 279 15.80 21.63 1.05
C GLU A 279 16.21 22.11 -0.35
N ASP A 280 15.32 21.99 -1.35
CA ASP A 280 15.57 22.34 -2.75
C ASP A 280 16.78 21.62 -3.38
N LYS A 281 16.96 20.34 -3.03
CA LYS A 281 18.01 19.44 -3.55
C LYS A 281 17.47 18.34 -4.46
N LEU A 282 16.15 18.25 -4.61
CA LEU A 282 15.53 17.25 -5.47
C LEU A 282 15.79 17.56 -6.94
N SER A 283 16.32 16.59 -7.69
CA SER A 283 16.59 16.74 -9.13
C SER A 283 15.34 17.15 -9.92
N ASP A 284 15.52 17.94 -10.98
CA ASP A 284 14.43 18.38 -11.86
C ASP A 284 13.58 17.24 -12.42
N GLU A 285 14.20 16.10 -12.76
CA GLU A 285 13.49 14.92 -13.25
C GLU A 285 12.48 14.40 -12.22
N ARG A 286 12.92 14.22 -10.97
CA ARG A 286 12.07 13.76 -9.86
C ARG A 286 11.03 14.81 -9.48
N ARG A 287 11.43 16.09 -9.41
CA ARG A 287 10.51 17.21 -9.17
C ARG A 287 9.41 17.23 -10.23
N HIS A 288 9.75 17.02 -11.49
CA HIS A 288 8.76 16.92 -12.57
C HIS A 288 7.90 15.66 -12.43
N ALA A 289 8.48 14.50 -12.15
CA ALA A 289 7.75 13.24 -12.03
C ALA A 289 6.73 13.25 -10.89
N TRP A 290 7.04 13.92 -9.78
CA TRP A 290 6.23 13.87 -8.54
C TRP A 290 5.43 15.14 -8.26
N ARG A 291 5.45 16.10 -9.18
CA ARG A 291 4.75 17.40 -9.09
C ARG A 291 3.24 17.27 -8.87
N TRP A 292 2.64 18.37 -8.41
CA TRP A 292 1.19 18.62 -8.49
C TRP A 292 0.71 18.59 -9.94
N ARG A 293 -0.26 17.73 -10.25
CA ARG A 293 -0.68 17.39 -11.62
C ARG A 293 -2.16 16.97 -11.75
N PRO A 294 -3.12 17.80 -11.31
CA PRO A 294 -4.55 17.54 -11.51
C PRO A 294 -4.89 17.34 -13.00
N GLY A 295 -5.82 16.42 -13.28
CA GLY A 295 -6.23 16.06 -14.64
C GLY A 295 -5.16 15.31 -15.46
N ALA A 296 -3.99 14.99 -14.89
CA ALA A 296 -3.02 14.14 -15.56
C ALA A 296 -3.58 12.72 -15.74
N GLY A 297 -3.53 12.21 -16.96
CA GLY A 297 -3.79 10.81 -17.26
C GLY A 297 -2.53 9.95 -17.11
N ASP A 298 -2.56 8.75 -17.71
CA ASP A 298 -1.42 7.83 -17.76
C ASP A 298 -0.89 7.66 -19.20
N PRO A 299 -0.23 8.69 -19.77
CA PRO A 299 0.23 8.63 -21.17
C PRO A 299 1.31 7.57 -21.41
N LYS A 300 1.97 7.09 -20.35
CA LYS A 300 3.07 6.12 -20.43
C LYS A 300 2.64 4.70 -20.03
N GLY A 301 1.37 4.49 -19.65
CA GLY A 301 0.88 3.19 -19.19
C GLY A 301 1.60 2.67 -17.94
N LYS A 302 2.08 3.57 -17.08
CA LYS A 302 2.87 3.27 -15.87
C LYS A 302 2.02 3.11 -14.61
N GLY A 303 0.77 3.57 -14.66
CA GLY A 303 -0.23 3.40 -13.63
C GLY A 303 -0.61 1.93 -13.48
N ARG A 304 -1.73 1.67 -12.81
CA ARG A 304 -2.28 0.31 -12.75
C ARG A 304 -3.25 0.10 -13.91
N PRO A 305 -2.82 -0.52 -15.03
CA PRO A 305 -3.74 -0.89 -16.09
C PRO A 305 -4.67 -2.00 -15.58
N GLY A 306 -5.87 -2.09 -16.15
CA GLY A 306 -6.82 -3.13 -15.80
C GLY A 306 -8.26 -2.65 -15.90
N PRO A 307 -9.23 -3.53 -15.60
CA PRO A 307 -10.61 -3.12 -15.50
C PRO A 307 -10.79 -2.10 -14.36
N ARG A 308 -11.87 -1.33 -14.44
CA ARG A 308 -12.25 -0.38 -13.39
C ARG A 308 -12.33 -1.10 -12.04
N ALA A 309 -11.72 -0.53 -11.01
CA ALA A 309 -11.93 -0.95 -9.62
C ALA A 309 -13.42 -0.84 -9.28
N LEU A 310 -13.98 -1.91 -8.72
CA LEU A 310 -15.35 -1.87 -8.18
C LEU A 310 -15.34 -1.11 -6.85
N ASP A 311 -16.48 -0.54 -6.50
CA ASP A 311 -16.70 0.01 -5.17
C ASP A 311 -17.17 -1.08 -4.19
N LEU A 312 -16.81 -0.97 -2.91
CA LEU A 312 -17.26 -1.90 -1.87
C LEU A 312 -18.80 -1.94 -1.76
N SER A 313 -19.49 -0.87 -2.13
CA SER A 313 -20.95 -0.82 -2.22
C SER A 313 -21.55 -1.64 -3.39
N GLU A 314 -20.74 -1.99 -4.39
CA GLU A 314 -21.15 -2.79 -5.56
C GLU A 314 -21.04 -4.31 -5.30
N ILE A 315 -20.54 -4.70 -4.12
CA ILE A 315 -20.30 -6.10 -3.75
C ILE A 315 -21.26 -6.47 -2.62
N GLU A 316 -21.71 -7.72 -2.59
CA GLU A 316 -22.52 -8.22 -1.49
C GLU A 316 -21.82 -8.00 -0.15
N THR A 317 -22.53 -7.38 0.80
CA THR A 317 -22.04 -6.94 2.10
C THR A 317 -21.80 -8.14 3.03
N THR A 318 -20.77 -8.91 2.70
CA THR A 318 -20.27 -10.07 3.45
C THR A 318 -19.09 -9.72 4.35
N TRP A 319 -18.57 -8.50 4.20
CA TRP A 319 -17.32 -8.03 4.79
C TRP A 319 -17.53 -7.06 5.96
N GLN A 320 -18.70 -6.44 6.06
CA GLN A 320 -19.04 -5.45 7.07
C GLN A 320 -19.75 -6.13 8.24
N HIS A 321 -19.20 -6.00 9.44
CA HIS A 321 -19.76 -6.55 10.66
C HIS A 321 -19.82 -5.41 11.69
N ASP A 322 -20.88 -4.59 11.60
CA ASP A 322 -21.11 -3.47 12.54
C ASP A 322 -21.65 -3.92 13.90
#